data_AF-A0A1S1QX52-F1
#
_entry.id   AF-A0A1S1QX52-F1
#
_cell.length_a   1.000
_cell.length_b   1.000
_cell.length_c   1.000
_cell.angle_alpha   90.00
_cell.angle_beta   90.00
_cell.angle_gamma   90.00
#
_symmetry.space_group_name_H-M   'P 1'
#
loop_
_entity.id
_entity.type
_entity.pdbx_description
1 polymer ?
#
loop_
_entity_poly.entity_id
_entity_poly.type
_entity_poly.pdbx_seq_one_letter_code
_entity_poly.pdbx_strand_id
1 'polypeptide(L)' 'MLIVGERHLRTVLVEYAAHYNGRRPHRGRDLQPPWPDRPVADLSQERIKRQPVLGSLINEYERAA' A
#
# COMPACT_ATOMS: atom_id res chain seq x y z
N MET A 1 -15.44 -2.11 2.35
CA MET A 1 -15.05 -3.15 3.33
C MET A 1 -15.68 -2.81 4.68
N LEU A 2 -16.18 -3.80 5.41
CA LEU A 2 -16.79 -3.63 6.74
C LEU A 2 -15.99 -4.38 7.79
N ILE A 3 -15.78 -3.78 8.96
CA ILE A 3 -15.14 -4.43 10.11
C ILE A 3 -16.23 -5.10 10.93
N VAL A 4 -16.18 -6.43 11.04
CA VAL A 4 -17.25 -7.24 11.66
C VAL A 4 -16.85 -7.84 13.01
N GLY A 5 -15.85 -7.26 13.67
CA GLY A 5 -15.40 -7.67 15.01
C GLY A 5 -13.92 -7.41 15.25
N GLU A 6 -13.48 -7.67 16.47
CA GLU A 6 -12.13 -7.35 16.96
C GLU A 6 -11.03 -8.13 16.23
N ARG A 7 -11.22 -9.44 16.00
CA ARG A 7 -10.26 -10.25 15.23
C ARG A 7 -10.08 -9.72 13.82
N HIS A 8 -11.19 -9.36 13.16
CA HIS A 8 -11.14 -8.76 11.83
C HIS A 8 -10.43 -7.40 11.88
N LEU A 9 -10.77 -6.54 12.85
CA LEU A 9 -10.11 -5.25 13.03
C LEU A 9 -8.60 -5.41 13.18
N ARG A 10 -8.12 -6.36 13.99
CA ARG A 10 -6.68 -6.58 14.18
C ARG A 10 -5.97 -6.95 12.88
N THR A 11 -6.52 -7.87 12.09
CA THR A 11 -5.96 -8.23 10.78
C THR A 11 -5.85 -7.00 9.88
N VAL A 12 -6.90 -6.20 9.84
CA VAL A 12 -6.97 -4.99 9.01
C VAL A 12 -5.98 -3.94 9.44
N LEU A 13 -5.82 -3.72 10.75
CA LEU A 13 -4.85 -2.78 11.28
C LEU A 13 -3.41 -3.21 11.00
N VAL A 14 -3.11 -4.52 11.08
CA VAL A 14 -1.79 -5.06 10.72
C VAL A 14 -1.49 -4.82 9.24
N GLU A 15 -2.41 -5.17 8.35
CA GLU A 15 -2.26 -4.92 6.91
C GLU A 15 -2.16 -3.42 6.60
N TYR A 16 -2.95 -2.58 7.26
CA TYR A 16 -2.94 -1.14 7.07
C TYR A 16 -1.63 -0.51 7.52
N ALA A 17 -1.10 -0.92 8.69
CA ALA A 17 0.17 -0.43 9.20
C ALA A 17 1.33 -0.82 8.29
N ALA A 18 1.33 -2.05 7.76
CA ALA A 18 2.32 -2.50 6.79
C ALA A 18 2.26 -1.65 5.51
N HIS A 19 1.07 -1.42 4.96
CA HIS A 19 0.88 -0.55 3.81
C HIS A 19 1.32 0.90 4.07
N TYR A 20 0.89 1.50 5.18
CA TYR A 20 1.20 2.89 5.52
C TYR A 20 2.70 3.14 5.66
N ASN A 21 3.40 2.21 6.33
CA ASN A 21 4.82 2.33 6.60
C ASN A 21 5.68 1.94 5.40
N GLY A 22 5.25 0.96 4.60
CA GLY A 22 6.03 0.41 3.49
C GLY A 22 5.82 1.12 2.16
N ARG A 23 4.57 1.52 1.88
CA ARG A 23 4.08 1.69 0.51
C ARG A 23 3.47 3.06 0.27
N ARG A 24 2.89 3.68 1.31
CA ARG A 24 2.14 4.93 1.15
C ARG A 24 3.08 6.13 0.96
N PRO A 25 2.94 6.90 -0.14
CA PRO A 25 3.73 8.11 -0.34
C PRO A 25 3.26 9.23 0.60
N HIS A 26 4.20 9.86 1.30
CA HIS A 26 3.90 10.99 2.19
C HIS A 26 4.45 12.29 1.61
N ARG A 27 3.59 13.30 1.40
CA ARG A 27 4.01 14.59 0.80
C ARG A 27 5.08 15.31 1.61
N GLY A 28 5.02 15.22 2.95
CA GLY A 28 6.03 15.82 3.83
C GLY A 28 7.36 15.06 3.88
N ARG A 29 7.51 13.98 3.11
CA ARG A 29 8.73 13.16 3.01
C ARG A 29 9.09 12.91 1.54
N ASP A 30 8.90 13.90 0.68
CA ASP A 30 9.20 13.80 -0.76
C ASP A 30 8.54 12.59 -1.45
N LEU A 31 7.29 12.29 -1.06
CA LEU A 31 6.52 11.14 -1.52
C LEU A 31 7.13 9.78 -1.14
N GLN A 32 8.04 9.74 -0.18
CA GLN A 32 8.64 8.51 0.32
C GLN A 32 7.86 7.93 1.51
N PRO A 33 7.71 6.60 1.56
CA PRO A 33 7.19 5.91 2.74
C PRO A 33 8.22 5.94 3.90
N PRO A 34 7.79 5.72 5.16
CA PRO A 34 8.66 5.72 6.31
C PRO A 34 9.75 4.63 6.29
N TRP A 35 9.38 3.44 5.82
CA TRP A 35 10.24 2.28 5.66
C TRP A 35 10.01 1.69 4.27
N PRO A 36 10.63 2.24 3.22
CA PRO A 36 10.46 1.72 1.87
C PRO A 36 10.92 0.25 1.84
N ASP A 37 9.97 -0.65 1.62
CA ASP A 37 10.23 -2.07 1.39
C ASP A 37 10.57 -2.35 -0.07
N ARG A 38 10.31 -1.38 -0.96
CA ARG A 38 10.59 -1.39 -2.40
C ARG A 38 10.92 0.02 -2.91
N PRO A 39 11.65 0.15 -4.03
CA PRO A 39 11.82 1.44 -4.70
C PRO A 39 10.46 2.00 -5.15
N VAL A 40 10.31 3.32 -5.10
CA VAL A 40 9.12 4.02 -5.61
C VAL A 40 8.94 3.66 -7.09
N ALA A 41 7.74 3.20 -7.46
CA ALA A 41 7.45 2.85 -8.84
C ALA A 41 7.51 4.10 -9.72
N ASP A 42 8.42 4.12 -10.69
CA ASP A 42 8.38 5.08 -11.78
C ASP A 42 7.22 4.72 -12.72
N LEU A 43 6.16 5.52 -12.68
CA LEU A 43 4.94 5.31 -13.46
C LEU A 43 5.08 5.75 -14.93
N SER A 44 6.26 6.22 -15.36
CA SER A 44 6.51 6.71 -16.72
C SER A 44 6.79 5.60 -17.76
N GLN A 45 6.77 4.32 -17.37
CA GLN A 45 7.11 3.18 -18.25
C GLN A 45 6.01 2.08 -18.29
N GLU A 46 5.88 1.45 -19.46
CA GLU A 46 4.62 1.00 -20.09
C GLU A 46 3.88 -0.23 -19.51
N ARG A 47 4.19 -0.71 -18.30
CA ARG A 47 3.35 -1.76 -17.69
C ARG A 47 3.27 -1.66 -16.18
N ILE A 48 2.11 -1.20 -15.70
CA ILE A 48 1.81 -1.09 -14.26
C ILE A 48 0.97 -2.29 -13.85
N LYS A 49 1.41 -2.99 -12.79
CA LYS A 49 0.62 -4.01 -12.10
C LYS A 49 -0.15 -3.35 -10.97
N ARG A 50 -1.48 -3.50 -10.99
CA ARG A 50 -2.36 -3.10 -9.89
C ARG A 50 -2.54 -4.28 -8.92
N GLN A 51 -2.32 -4.04 -7.63
CA GLN A 51 -2.57 -5.01 -6.57
C GLN A 51 -3.58 -4.44 -5.55
N PRO A 52 -4.78 -5.02 -5.43
CA PRO A 52 -5.71 -4.65 -4.38
C PRO A 52 -5.22 -5.16 -3.01
N VAL A 53 -5.30 -4.32 -1.99
CA VAL A 53 -4.99 -4.63 -0.59
C VAL A 53 -6.14 -4.18 0.31
N LEU A 54 -6.16 -4.62 1.57
CA LEU A 54 -7.23 -4.32 2.54
C LEU A 54 -8.62 -4.61 1.97
N GLY A 55 -8.83 -5.84 1.50
CA GLY A 55 -10.11 -6.24 0.91
C GLY A 55 -10.53 -5.36 -0.28
N SER A 56 -9.56 -4.98 -1.12
CA SER A 56 -9.72 -4.10 -2.29
C SER A 56 -10.12 -2.65 -1.97
N LEU A 57 -10.02 -2.23 -0.71
CA LEU A 57 -10.23 -0.83 -0.33
C LEU A 57 -9.12 0.07 -0.86
N ILE A 58 -7.89 -0.45 -0.96
CA ILE A 58 -6.73 0.27 -1.44
C ILE A 58 -6.15 -0.47 -2.64
N ASN A 59 -5.69 0.27 -3.64
CA ASN A 59 -4.93 -0.27 -4.75
C ASN A 59 -3.48 0.21 -4.67
N GLU A 60 -2.56 -0.72 -4.75
CA GLU A 60 -1.14 -0.45 -4.93
C GLU A 60 -0.77 -0.63 -6.40
N TYR A 61 0.23 0.13 -6.82
CA TYR A 61 0.68 0.16 -8.20
C TYR A 61 2.20 -0.05 -8.23
N GLU A 62 2.63 -1.03 -8.99
CA GLU A 62 4.05 -1.36 -9.16
C GLU A 62 4.38 -1.52 -10.64
N ARG A 63 5.66 -1.42 -10.99
CA ARG A 63 6.13 -1.78 -12.33
C ARG A 63 5.99 -3.29 -12.52
N ALA A 64 5.36 -3.71 -13.62
CA ALA A 64 5.39 -5.10 -14.07
C ALA A 64 6.76 -5.36 -14.75
N ALA A 65 7.37 -6.51 -14.43
CA ALA A 65 8.66 -6.94 -14.99
C ALA A 65 8.63 -7.03 -16.53
#